data_AF-A0A1W2TSA7-F1
#
_entry.id   AF-A0A1W2TSA7-F1
#
_cell.length_a   1.000
_cell.length_b   1.000
_cell.length_c   1.000
_cell.angle_alpha   90.00
_cell.angle_beta   90.00
_cell.angle_gamma   90.00
#
_symmetry.space_group_name_H-M   'P 1'
#
loop_
_entity.id
_entity.type
_entity.pdbx_description
1 polymer ?
#
loop_
_entity_poly.entity_id
_entity_poly.type
_entity_poly.pdbx_seq_one_letter_code
_entity_poly.pdbx_strand_id
1 'polypeptide(L)' 'MSSYLGPATELGGLETDTSQTLPWEWLPPNFTPREWDVFTEVPSDLAGISDIVNLQLFRVEILGNLAPVVYNLIELPSE' A
#
# COMPACT_ATOMS: atom_id res chain seq x y z
N MET A 1 10.26 0.73 10.03
CA MET A 1 9.67 -0.62 9.93
C MET A 1 10.35 -1.47 8.87
N SER A 2 10.71 -0.94 7.69
CA SER A 2 11.36 -1.72 6.62
C SER A 2 12.74 -2.32 6.98
N SER A 3 13.53 -1.68 7.84
CA SER A 3 14.87 -2.14 8.22
C SER A 3 14.91 -3.45 9.04
N TYR A 4 13.75 -3.96 9.46
CA TYR A 4 13.62 -5.21 10.21
C TYR A 4 13.08 -6.37 9.35
N LEU A 5 12.73 -6.09 8.09
CA LEU A 5 12.26 -7.11 7.15
C LEU A 5 13.48 -7.72 6.44
N GLY A 6 13.44 -9.03 6.22
CA GLY A 6 14.50 -9.73 5.51
C GLY A 6 14.56 -9.31 4.04
N PRO A 7 15.69 -9.51 3.36
CA PRO A 7 15.84 -9.16 1.93
C PRO A 7 14.94 -9.98 1.00
N ALA A 8 14.38 -11.09 1.48
CA ALA A 8 13.42 -11.91 0.74
C ALA A 8 11.97 -11.41 0.85
N THR A 9 11.70 -10.41 1.70
CA THR A 9 10.37 -9.81 1.80
C THR A 9 10.14 -8.88 0.63
N GLU A 10 9.00 -9.01 -0.05
CA GLU A 10 8.56 -8.04 -1.05
C GLU A 10 7.84 -6.89 -0.35
N LEU A 11 8.28 -5.65 -0.59
CA LEU A 11 7.71 -4.47 0.07
C LEU A 11 7.02 -3.59 -0.98
N GLY A 12 5.68 -3.57 -0.96
CA GLY A 12 4.88 -2.69 -1.80
C GLY A 12 4.59 -1.34 -1.13
N GLY A 13 4.60 -0.27 -1.93
CA GLY A 13 4.07 1.04 -1.53
C GLY A 13 2.92 1.45 -2.42
N LEU A 14 1.73 1.59 -1.86
CA LEU A 14 0.53 2.05 -2.59
C LEU A 14 0.26 3.50 -2.20
N GLU A 15 0.24 4.39 -3.19
CA GLU A 15 -0.01 5.82 -2.98
C GLU A 15 -0.80 6.39 -4.18
N THR A 16 -1.57 7.45 -3.98
CA THR A 16 -2.29 8.15 -5.05
C THR A 16 -1.36 8.91 -6.01
N ASP A 17 -0.21 9.36 -5.51
CA ASP A 17 0.81 10.11 -6.24
C ASP A 17 2.20 9.69 -5.74
N THR A 18 2.90 8.88 -6.54
CA THR A 18 4.23 8.39 -6.15
C THR A 18 5.32 9.45 -6.25
N SER A 19 5.06 10.62 -6.86
CA SER A 19 6.02 11.72 -6.84
C SER A 19 6.21 12.33 -5.45
N GLN A 20 5.29 12.05 -4.52
CA GLN A 20 5.34 12.51 -3.13
C GLN A 20 6.04 11.54 -2.18
N THR A 21 6.58 10.43 -2.69
CA THR A 21 7.37 9.51 -1.85
C THR A 21 8.67 10.15 -1.40
N LEU A 22 9.27 9.57 -0.36
CA LEU A 22 10.65 9.88 0.00
C LEU A 22 11.57 9.69 -1.22
N PRO A 23 12.74 10.38 -1.25
CA PRO A 23 13.73 10.17 -2.30
C PRO A 23 14.00 8.68 -2.54
N TRP A 24 14.00 8.26 -3.80
CA TRP A 24 14.11 6.85 -4.20
C TRP A 24 15.37 6.18 -3.62
N GLU A 25 16.46 6.93 -3.51
CA GLU A 25 17.72 6.47 -2.94
C GLU A 25 17.66 6.16 -1.44
N TRP A 26 16.60 6.59 -0.73
CA TRP A 26 16.39 6.28 0.69
C TRP A 26 15.51 5.05 0.90
N LEU A 27 14.91 4.54 -0.17
CA LEU A 27 14.03 3.38 -0.11
C LEU A 27 14.84 2.08 -0.18
N PRO A 28 14.39 1.02 0.51
CA PRO A 28 15.01 -0.30 0.39
C PRO A 28 15.04 -0.78 -1.07
N PRO A 29 16.06 -1.55 -1.49
CA PRO A 29 16.17 -2.03 -2.87
C PRO A 29 15.06 -3.02 -3.26
N ASN A 30 14.37 -3.61 -2.28
CA ASN A 30 13.22 -4.49 -2.43
C ASN A 30 11.86 -3.76 -2.31
N PHE A 31 11.85 -2.43 -2.34
CA PHE A 31 10.63 -1.62 -2.31
C PHE A 31 10.13 -1.33 -3.73
N THR A 32 8.86 -1.64 -4.00
CA THR A 32 8.20 -1.35 -5.26
C THR A 32 7.04 -0.38 -5.04
N PRO A 33 7.15 0.89 -5.47
CA PRO A 33 6.05 1.84 -5.45
C PRO A 33 5.04 1.51 -6.54
N ARG A 34 3.77 1.85 -6.30
CA ARG A 34 2.71 1.77 -7.29
C ARG A 34 1.66 2.83 -6.99
N GLU A 35 1.23 3.50 -8.05
CA GLU A 35 0.11 4.41 -7.97
C GLU A 35 -1.21 3.66 -7.92
N TRP A 36 -1.99 3.90 -6.88
CA TRP A 36 -3.35 3.41 -6.73
C TRP A 36 -4.11 4.25 -5.70
N ASP A 37 -5.35 4.61 -6.06
CA ASP A 37 -6.29 5.23 -5.15
C ASP A 37 -7.08 4.16 -4.40
N VAL A 38 -6.84 4.05 -3.09
CA VAL A 38 -7.50 3.07 -2.20
C VAL A 38 -9.02 3.28 -2.09
N PHE A 39 -9.56 4.41 -2.58
CA PHE A 39 -11.02 4.62 -2.68
C PHE A 39 -11.63 3.99 -3.95
N THR A 40 -10.81 3.48 -4.87
CA THR A 40 -11.24 2.82 -6.11
C THR A 40 -11.14 1.30 -6.01
N GLU A 41 -11.77 0.57 -6.93
CA GLU A 41 -11.75 -0.90 -6.97
C GLU A 41 -10.31 -1.46 -6.92
N VAL A 42 -10.13 -2.57 -6.21
CA VAL A 42 -8.83 -3.24 -6.11
C VAL A 42 -8.48 -3.84 -7.47
N PRO A 43 -7.34 -3.47 -8.08
CA PRO A 43 -6.84 -4.10 -9.29
C PRO A 43 -6.70 -5.60 -9.09
N SER A 44 -7.07 -6.39 -10.10
CA SER A 44 -7.05 -7.86 -10.02
C SER A 44 -5.68 -8.45 -9.68
N ASP A 45 -4.60 -7.72 -9.97
CA ASP A 45 -3.22 -8.09 -9.68
C ASP A 45 -2.71 -7.61 -8.31
N LEU A 46 -3.56 -6.92 -7.53
CA LEU A 46 -3.31 -6.57 -6.12
C LEU A 46 -4.17 -7.37 -5.14
N ALA A 47 -5.25 -8.00 -5.61
CA ALA A 47 -6.08 -8.84 -4.77
C ALA A 47 -5.31 -10.09 -4.33
N GLY A 48 -5.28 -10.36 -3.03
CA GLY A 48 -4.67 -11.56 -2.45
C GLY A 48 -3.15 -11.67 -2.59
N ILE A 49 -2.43 -10.59 -2.86
CA ILE A 49 -0.97 -10.66 -3.12
C ILE A 49 -0.10 -10.47 -1.87
N SER A 50 -0.68 -9.96 -0.78
CA SER A 50 0.08 -9.54 0.39
C SER A 50 -0.19 -10.43 1.59
N ASP A 51 0.82 -10.72 2.41
CA ASP A 51 0.59 -11.38 3.71
C ASP A 51 0.12 -10.37 4.77
N ILE A 52 0.58 -9.12 4.65
CA ILE A 52 0.37 -8.06 5.63
C ILE A 52 0.11 -6.74 4.91
N VAL A 53 -0.99 -6.08 5.28
CA VAL A 53 -1.28 -4.71 4.89
C VAL A 53 -1.01 -3.80 6.09
N ASN A 54 -0.07 -2.87 5.93
CA ASN A 54 0.24 -1.87 6.96
C ASN A 54 -0.26 -0.49 6.53
N LEU A 55 -1.20 0.07 7.30
CA LEU A 55 -1.71 1.42 7.11
C LEU A 55 -1.04 2.37 8.13
N GLN A 56 -0.18 3.28 7.67
CA GLN A 56 0.53 4.21 8.55
C GLN A 56 0.28 5.66 8.14
N LEU A 57 -0.03 6.52 9.12
CA LEU A 57 -0.26 7.96 8.92
C LEU A 57 -1.23 8.28 7.78
N PHE A 58 -2.16 7.36 7.51
CA PHE A 58 -3.17 7.50 6.48
C PHE A 58 -4.17 8.58 6.91
N ARG A 59 -3.98 9.77 6.36
CA ARG A 59 -4.92 10.87 6.55
C ARG A 59 -6.09 10.63 5.63
N VAL A 60 -7.19 10.23 6.24
CA VAL A 60 -8.50 10.30 5.62
C VAL A 60 -8.83 11.79 5.47
N GLU A 61 -8.57 12.36 4.29
CA GLU A 61 -9.28 13.58 3.94
C GLU A 61 -10.78 13.27 4.02
N ILE A 62 -11.51 14.08 4.77
CA ILE A 62 -12.87 13.82 5.22
C ILE A 62 -13.81 13.78 4.01
N LEU A 63 -13.87 12.63 3.32
CA LEU A 63 -14.73 12.38 2.16
C LEU A 63 -16.06 11.70 2.55
N GLY A 64 -16.36 11.64 3.85
CA GLY A 64 -17.67 11.27 4.38
C GLY A 64 -17.96 9.76 4.49
N ASN A 65 -17.36 8.89 3.65
CA ASN A 65 -17.52 7.44 3.75
C ASN A 65 -16.20 6.67 3.63
N LEU A 66 -15.87 5.91 4.68
CA LEU A 66 -14.66 5.08 4.77
C LEU A 66 -14.87 3.63 4.40
N ALA A 67 -16.11 3.19 4.23
CA ALA A 67 -16.40 1.79 3.94
C ALA A 67 -15.65 1.26 2.70
N PRO A 68 -15.54 2.01 1.58
CA PRO A 68 -14.79 1.54 0.41
C PRO A 68 -13.33 1.24 0.72
N VAL A 69 -12.66 2.12 1.50
CA VAL A 69 -11.27 1.92 1.91
C VAL A 69 -11.12 0.62 2.70
N VAL A 70 -12.01 0.39 3.67
CA VAL A 70 -11.96 -0.83 4.48
C VAL A 70 -12.18 -2.07 3.61
N TYR A 71 -13.16 -2.05 2.71
CA TYR A 71 -13.43 -3.17 1.81
C TYR A 71 -12.26 -3.46 0.86
N ASN A 72 -11.65 -2.42 0.31
CA ASN A 72 -10.51 -2.60 -0.57
C ASN A 72 -9.27 -3.12 0.20
N LEU A 73 -9.03 -2.64 1.42
CA LEU A 73 -7.88 -3.10 2.22
C LEU A 73 -8.00 -4.56 2.68
N ILE A 74 -9.21 -5.10 2.83
CA ILE A 74 -9.41 -6.52 3.20
C ILE A 74 -9.29 -7.47 1.99
N GLU A 75 -9.27 -6.96 0.76
CA GLU A 75 -9.10 -7.76 -0.46
C GLU A 75 -7.60 -7.95 -0.83
N LEU A 76 -6.71 -7.11 -0.31
CA LEU A 76 -5.27 -7.20 -0.57
C LEU A 76 -4.59 -8.41 0.07
N PRO A 77 -4.96 -8.86 1.29
CA PRO A 77 -4.34 -10.02 1.90
C PRO A 77 -4.71 -11.32 1.20
N SER A 78 -3.74 -12.24 1.03
CA SER A 78 -4.05 -13.63 0.70
C SER A 78 -4.86 -14.28 1.82
N GLU A 79 -5.80 -15.18 1.48
CA GLU A 79 -6.56 -15.97 2.47
C GLU A 79 -5.68 -16.76 3.45
#